data_AF-A0AAV9IYJ0-F1
#
_entry.id   AF-A0AAV9IYJ0-F1
#
_cell.length_a   1.000
_cell.length_b   1.000
_cell.length_c   1.000
_cell.angle_alpha   90.00
_cell.angle_beta   90.00
_cell.angle_gamma   90.00
#
_symmetry.space_group_name_H-M   'P 1'
#
loop_
_entity.id
_entity.type
_entity.pdbx_description
1 polymer ?
#
loop_
_entity_poly.entity_id
_entity_poly.type
_entity_poly.pdbx_seq_one_letter_code
_entity_poly.pdbx_strand_id
1 'polypeptide(L)'
;MFCTFTGTLRTGAVRRWRWLPGGCSAADAAWIAAKRTALQRPWLTCTPRRLLPSASFHSSRLRCSTPSDRSPRGQTTESPVQPGAPVDDANTNVIRALESRGLIESVTSDEIYALCRRPVSVYVGFDPTADSLHVGNLLGLLVLRWFQRFGHKPVAVMGGATARIGDPSGKSTERPLLDQHTIERNLRGIEGNLRQVLEFTGDAARFTEPLVLNNYDWLSRFSFLDFLRDVGKLARVGNMLSKDAVRTRLHSEEGISFTEFSYQLLQGYDFAYLYSAHGVTIQAGGSDQWGNIVTGTEMTRKLFGGSVYGLTFPLLTTSDGRKLGKSEKGAVWLAPDRLSPYEFYQFLFKVSDEDVCRYLRRLTFLPLEQVDALEHSMLHDADYVANTAQRLLAAEVTRLVHGEVGVQAALAATAIASPGRVVNPGASIGSDAADGYGNAAASAPPLSAALLESIASDMPGAEVPRGQVVGASVVELMVRAGLQKSKNEARRLIRNGGAYLNNERVTDESRSVHEADLIDGRLLLLAAGKKNKMLVRVL
;
A
#
# COMPACT_ATOMS: atom_id res chain seq x y z
N MET A 1 -20.28 4.42 -34.30
CA MET A 1 -21.28 4.61 -35.36
C MET A 1 -22.18 5.76 -34.91
N PHE A 2 -22.09 6.91 -35.58
CA PHE A 2 -22.76 8.16 -35.18
C PHE A 2 -24.25 8.14 -35.51
N CYS A 3 -25.09 8.69 -34.62
CA CYS A 3 -26.41 9.20 -34.98
C CYS A 3 -26.73 10.45 -34.15
N THR A 4 -26.74 11.59 -34.83
CA THR A 4 -27.28 12.87 -34.40
C THR A 4 -28.80 12.86 -34.56
N PHE A 5 -29.54 13.40 -33.58
CA PHE A 5 -30.94 13.80 -33.79
C PHE A 5 -31.20 15.17 -33.15
N THR A 6 -31.61 16.09 -34.01
CA THR A 6 -32.21 17.39 -33.72
C THR A 6 -33.73 17.23 -33.61
N GLY A 7 -34.39 17.89 -32.64
CA GLY A 7 -35.85 17.88 -32.58
C GLY A 7 -36.47 18.42 -31.29
N THR A 8 -36.89 19.68 -31.38
CA THR A 8 -37.73 20.54 -30.52
C THR A 8 -38.77 19.90 -29.59
N LEU A 9 -38.81 20.43 -28.36
CA LEU A 9 -39.85 20.26 -27.33
C LEU A 9 -41.22 20.82 -27.78
N ARG A 10 -42.29 20.03 -27.59
CA ARG A 10 -43.64 20.51 -27.25
C ARG A 10 -44.46 19.44 -26.50
N THR A 11 -44.80 19.79 -25.25
CA THR A 11 -46.02 19.47 -24.49
C THR A 11 -46.60 18.04 -24.50
N GLY A 12 -46.50 17.38 -23.34
CA GLY A 12 -47.61 16.68 -22.68
C GLY A 12 -48.19 15.42 -23.35
N ALA A 13 -47.59 14.26 -23.12
CA ALA A 13 -48.30 12.98 -23.12
C ALA A 13 -47.51 11.89 -22.37
N VAL A 14 -48.14 11.28 -21.36
CA VAL A 14 -47.66 10.08 -20.66
C VAL A 14 -47.70 8.89 -21.61
N ARG A 15 -46.56 8.24 -21.87
CA ARG A 15 -46.51 6.93 -22.55
C ARG A 15 -45.94 5.86 -21.61
N ARG A 16 -46.76 4.85 -21.32
CA ARG A 16 -46.36 3.56 -20.72
C ARG A 16 -45.46 2.80 -21.70
N TRP A 17 -44.32 2.32 -21.23
CA TRP A 17 -43.44 1.42 -21.99
C TRP A 17 -43.59 -0.01 -21.46
N ARG A 18 -44.02 -0.93 -22.35
CA ARG A 18 -43.98 -2.38 -22.15
C ARG A 18 -42.61 -2.90 -22.57
N TRP A 19 -41.98 -3.71 -21.73
CA TRP A 19 -40.81 -4.51 -22.10
C TRP A 19 -41.26 -5.84 -22.73
N LEU A 20 -40.68 -6.18 -23.88
CA LEU A 20 -40.72 -7.53 -24.45
C LEU A 20 -39.35 -8.19 -24.22
N PRO A 21 -39.27 -9.46 -23.75
CA PRO A 21 -38.00 -10.13 -23.51
C PRO A 21 -37.48 -10.79 -24.79
N GLY A 22 -36.22 -10.52 -25.14
CA GLY A 22 -35.51 -11.20 -26.23
C GLY A 22 -34.28 -11.93 -25.70
N GLY A 23 -34.31 -13.27 -25.80
CA GLY A 23 -33.16 -14.16 -26.01
C GLY A 23 -32.14 -14.33 -24.88
N CYS A 24 -32.31 -15.38 -24.05
CA CYS A 24 -31.26 -15.89 -23.15
C CYS A 24 -30.86 -17.30 -23.62
N SER A 25 -29.55 -17.59 -23.72
CA SER A 25 -29.03 -18.86 -24.23
C SER A 25 -29.14 -19.97 -23.17
N ALA A 26 -29.21 -21.24 -23.61
CA ALA A 26 -29.38 -22.40 -22.73
C ALA A 26 -28.21 -22.64 -21.75
N ALA A 27 -27.06 -21.97 -21.93
CA ALA A 27 -25.93 -22.04 -21.00
C ALA A 27 -26.12 -21.15 -19.76
N ASP A 28 -26.90 -20.06 -19.87
CA ASP A 28 -27.14 -19.11 -18.77
C ASP A 28 -28.18 -19.63 -17.76
N ALA A 29 -29.11 -20.47 -18.22
CA ALA A 29 -30.15 -21.07 -17.38
C ALA A 29 -29.59 -22.15 -16.43
N ALA A 30 -28.54 -22.87 -16.83
CA ALA A 30 -27.92 -23.92 -16.01
C ALA A 30 -27.07 -23.35 -14.85
N TRP A 31 -26.43 -22.20 -15.04
CA TRP A 31 -25.68 -21.53 -13.96
C TRP A 31 -26.59 -20.90 -12.90
N ILE A 32 -27.74 -20.35 -13.32
CA ILE A 32 -28.74 -19.76 -12.40
C ILE A 32 -29.48 -20.82 -11.59
N ALA A 33 -29.72 -22.02 -12.16
CA ALA A 33 -30.34 -23.13 -11.44
C ALA A 33 -29.45 -23.70 -10.32
N ALA A 34 -28.13 -23.74 -10.51
CA ALA A 34 -27.19 -24.30 -9.53
C ALA A 34 -27.00 -23.43 -8.27
N LYS A 35 -27.20 -22.10 -8.34
CA LYS A 35 -27.14 -21.20 -7.17
C LYS A 35 -28.45 -21.10 -6.38
N ARG A 36 -29.57 -21.55 -6.93
CA ARG A 36 -30.90 -21.46 -6.26
C ARG A 36 -31.17 -22.59 -5.26
N THR A 37 -30.39 -23.66 -5.26
CA THR A 37 -30.59 -24.82 -4.37
C THR A 37 -29.80 -24.76 -3.06
N ALA A 38 -28.96 -23.74 -2.84
CA ALA A 38 -28.11 -23.64 -1.63
C ALA A 38 -28.60 -22.63 -0.56
N LEU A 39 -29.67 -21.87 -0.82
CA LEU A 39 -30.16 -20.84 0.11
C LEU A 39 -31.69 -20.85 0.21
N GLN A 40 -32.22 -21.88 0.87
CA GLN A 40 -33.54 -21.83 1.49
C GLN A 40 -33.43 -22.32 2.94
N ARG A 41 -33.34 -21.38 3.89
CA ARG A 41 -33.79 -21.59 5.26
C ARG A 41 -34.71 -20.41 5.63
N PRO A 42 -35.97 -20.65 6.01
CA PRO A 42 -36.88 -19.57 6.37
C PRO A 42 -36.53 -18.99 7.74
N TRP A 43 -36.75 -17.69 7.85
CA TRP A 43 -36.74 -16.89 9.05
C TRP A 43 -37.70 -17.46 10.10
N LEU A 44 -37.18 -17.90 11.26
CA LEU A 44 -38.00 -18.21 12.42
C LEU A 44 -38.39 -16.90 13.12
N THR A 45 -39.67 -16.57 13.05
CA THR A 45 -40.33 -15.50 13.80
C THR A 45 -40.36 -15.83 15.29
N CYS A 46 -39.72 -14.99 16.12
CA CYS A 46 -39.86 -15.05 17.58
C CYS A 46 -41.18 -14.40 18.03
N THR A 47 -42.13 -15.20 18.51
CA THR A 47 -43.29 -14.75 19.28
C THR A 47 -42.99 -14.80 20.79
N PRO A 48 -43.50 -13.84 21.60
CA PRO A 48 -43.20 -13.77 23.03
C PRO A 48 -44.02 -14.83 23.81
N ARG A 49 -43.35 -15.64 24.63
CA ARG A 49 -44.00 -16.64 25.48
C ARG A 49 -44.18 -16.14 26.91
N ARG A 50 -45.39 -16.39 27.40
CA ARG A 50 -46.03 -15.96 28.64
C ARG A 50 -45.32 -16.36 29.94
N LEU A 51 -45.59 -15.55 30.96
CA LEU A 51 -45.33 -15.74 32.39
C LEU A 51 -46.16 -16.86 33.06
N LEU A 52 -45.62 -17.32 34.20
CA LEU A 52 -46.21 -17.96 35.41
C LEU A 52 -46.05 -19.50 35.57
N PRO A 53 -46.01 -20.06 36.81
CA PRO A 53 -45.67 -19.48 38.14
C PRO A 53 -44.70 -20.34 39.00
N SER A 54 -44.37 -19.78 40.18
CA SER A 54 -43.62 -20.26 41.34
C SER A 54 -43.67 -21.76 41.72
N ALA A 55 -42.51 -22.28 42.16
CA ALA A 55 -42.44 -23.35 43.17
C ALA A 55 -41.17 -23.19 44.03
N SER A 56 -41.39 -23.09 45.34
CA SER A 56 -40.42 -23.17 46.43
C SER A 56 -40.04 -24.62 46.73
N PHE A 57 -38.79 -24.89 47.13
CA PHE A 57 -38.44 -25.40 48.48
C PHE A 57 -37.01 -25.97 48.62
N HIS A 58 -36.50 -25.74 49.84
CA HIS A 58 -35.56 -26.51 50.66
C HIS A 58 -34.03 -26.40 50.46
N SER A 59 -33.44 -25.70 51.45
CA SER A 59 -32.07 -25.83 51.92
C SER A 59 -31.86 -27.16 52.66
N SER A 60 -30.67 -27.73 52.51
CA SER A 60 -30.12 -28.69 53.49
C SER A 60 -28.65 -28.38 53.74
N ARG A 61 -28.37 -27.80 54.91
CA ARG A 61 -27.06 -27.79 55.57
C ARG A 61 -26.84 -29.16 56.20
N LEU A 62 -25.65 -29.73 56.02
CA LEU A 62 -25.13 -30.78 56.90
C LEU A 62 -23.68 -30.41 57.29
N ARG A 63 -23.47 -30.30 58.60
CA ARG A 63 -22.17 -30.22 59.29
C ARG A 63 -21.76 -31.62 59.74
N CYS A 64 -20.46 -31.90 59.73
CA CYS A 64 -19.64 -32.66 60.68
C CYS A 64 -18.32 -33.01 59.96
N SER A 65 -17.14 -33.10 60.55
CA SER A 65 -16.62 -33.04 61.92
C SER A 65 -15.09 -33.16 61.80
N THR A 66 -14.31 -32.44 62.61
CA THR A 66 -12.86 -32.67 62.76
C THR A 66 -12.59 -33.87 63.69
N PRO A 67 -11.44 -34.53 63.53
CA PRO A 67 -10.51 -34.52 64.65
C PRO A 67 -9.05 -34.30 64.26
N SER A 68 -8.32 -33.84 65.28
CA SER A 68 -6.91 -33.49 65.36
C SER A 68 -5.93 -34.60 65.00
N ASP A 69 -4.81 -34.24 64.37
CA ASP A 69 -3.54 -34.90 64.66
C ASP A 69 -2.35 -33.92 64.64
N ARG A 70 -1.40 -34.15 65.55
CA ARG A 70 -0.28 -33.26 65.89
C ARG A 70 1.00 -33.68 65.13
N SER A 71 1.53 -32.77 64.29
CA SER A 71 2.97 -32.41 64.07
C SER A 71 4.01 -33.52 63.72
N PRO A 72 5.05 -33.27 62.88
CA PRO A 72 5.99 -32.16 63.08
C PRO A 72 6.49 -31.41 61.83
N ARG A 73 7.06 -30.24 62.15
CA ARG A 73 7.68 -29.24 61.29
C ARG A 73 8.74 -29.84 60.36
N GLY A 74 8.52 -29.73 59.05
CA GLY A 74 9.57 -29.73 58.03
C GLY A 74 9.77 -28.31 57.53
N GLN A 75 10.97 -27.77 57.66
CA GLN A 75 11.38 -26.53 57.01
C GLN A 75 11.48 -26.79 55.51
N THR A 76 10.61 -26.15 54.72
CA THR A 76 10.85 -25.94 53.29
C THR A 76 11.14 -24.47 53.08
N THR A 77 12.40 -24.19 52.75
CA THR A 77 12.88 -22.89 52.28
C THR A 77 12.09 -22.47 51.05
N GLU A 78 11.20 -21.48 51.19
CA GLU A 78 10.68 -20.73 50.05
C GLU A 78 11.82 -19.87 49.49
N SER A 79 12.33 -20.24 48.32
CA SER A 79 13.14 -19.32 47.52
C SER A 79 12.23 -18.22 46.98
N PRO A 80 12.59 -16.93 47.09
CA PRO A 80 11.79 -15.87 46.53
C PRO A 80 11.82 -16.01 45.00
N VAL A 81 10.65 -16.21 44.41
CA VAL A 81 10.45 -16.09 42.96
C VAL A 81 10.82 -14.66 42.60
N GLN A 82 11.99 -14.48 42.00
CA GLN A 82 12.34 -13.20 41.39
C GLN A 82 11.34 -12.92 40.28
N PRO A 83 10.82 -11.68 40.16
CA PRO A 83 10.02 -11.31 39.00
C PRO A 83 10.91 -11.54 37.77
N GLY A 84 10.46 -12.45 36.90
CA GLY A 84 11.15 -12.72 35.64
C GLY A 84 11.42 -11.42 34.92
N ALA A 85 12.60 -11.31 34.31
CA ALA A 85 12.97 -10.19 33.46
C ALA A 85 11.81 -9.87 32.50
N PRO A 86 11.52 -8.58 32.24
CA PRO A 86 10.44 -8.20 31.34
C PRO A 86 10.67 -8.91 30.00
N VAL A 87 9.77 -9.82 29.65
CA VAL A 87 9.69 -10.38 28.30
C VAL A 87 9.55 -9.18 27.38
N ASP A 88 10.41 -9.09 26.38
CA ASP A 88 10.43 -7.98 25.43
C ASP A 88 9.09 -7.90 24.68
N ASP A 89 8.14 -7.13 25.23
CA ASP A 89 6.72 -7.07 24.85
C ASP A 89 6.54 -6.59 23.39
N ALA A 90 7.56 -5.92 22.83
CA ALA A 90 7.60 -5.50 21.44
C ALA A 90 7.61 -6.69 20.44
N ASN A 91 8.15 -7.84 20.84
CA ASN A 91 8.19 -9.04 19.98
C ASN A 91 6.92 -9.88 20.08
N THR A 92 6.03 -9.60 21.03
CA THR A 92 4.79 -10.36 21.27
C THR A 92 3.52 -9.56 21.06
N ASN A 93 3.58 -8.23 21.05
CA ASN A 93 2.41 -7.36 20.89
C ASN A 93 2.57 -6.40 19.70
N VAL A 94 1.64 -6.50 18.74
CA VAL A 94 1.67 -5.66 17.52
C VAL A 94 1.61 -4.17 17.83
N ILE A 95 0.86 -3.74 18.86
CA ILE A 95 0.73 -2.32 19.19
C ILE A 95 2.08 -1.77 19.66
N ARG A 96 2.79 -2.52 20.51
CA ARG A 96 4.15 -2.18 20.95
C ARG A 96 5.15 -2.14 19.80
N ALA A 97 5.07 -3.11 18.88
CA ALA A 97 5.91 -3.17 17.68
C ALA A 97 5.70 -1.97 16.74
N LEU A 98 4.45 -1.49 16.61
CA LEU A 98 4.13 -0.30 15.84
C LEU A 98 4.61 0.96 16.56
N GLU A 99 4.46 1.04 17.88
CA GLU A 99 4.94 2.13 18.74
C GLU A 99 6.45 2.34 18.63
N SER A 100 7.24 1.27 18.79
CA SER A 100 8.71 1.34 18.73
C SER A 100 9.22 1.79 17.36
N ARG A 101 8.40 1.67 16.32
CA ARG A 101 8.67 2.15 14.95
C ARG A 101 8.12 3.55 14.67
N GLY A 102 7.46 4.18 15.65
CA GLY A 102 6.77 5.44 15.47
C GLY A 102 5.65 5.35 14.42
N LEU A 103 4.91 4.24 14.40
CA LEU A 103 3.75 3.98 13.54
C LEU A 103 2.41 4.15 14.27
N ILE A 104 2.42 4.64 15.52
CA ILE A 104 1.22 5.00 16.28
C ILE A 104 1.26 6.50 16.56
N GLU A 105 0.23 7.20 16.09
CA GLU A 105 -0.04 8.61 16.37
C GLU A 105 -1.06 8.75 17.51
N SER A 106 -2.14 7.98 17.46
CA SER A 106 -3.19 8.02 18.48
C SER A 106 -3.94 6.69 18.56
N VAL A 107 -4.45 6.37 19.74
CA VAL A 107 -5.35 5.23 19.98
C VAL A 107 -6.57 5.69 20.76
N THR A 108 -7.71 5.05 20.56
CA THR A 108 -8.94 5.42 21.27
C THR A 108 -8.97 4.99 22.74
N SER A 109 -8.16 4.00 23.12
CA SER A 109 -8.07 3.46 24.48
C SER A 109 -6.88 2.52 24.62
N ASP A 110 -6.24 2.54 25.78
CA ASP A 110 -5.14 1.64 26.15
C ASP A 110 -5.58 0.17 26.32
N GLU A 111 -6.87 -0.12 26.38
CA GLU A 111 -7.34 -1.51 26.38
C GLU A 111 -6.90 -2.26 25.10
N ILE A 112 -6.56 -1.54 24.03
CA ILE A 112 -6.05 -2.11 22.78
C ILE A 112 -4.77 -2.95 22.99
N TYR A 113 -3.90 -2.61 23.95
CA TYR A 113 -2.70 -3.40 24.26
C TYR A 113 -3.07 -4.78 24.79
N ALA A 114 -4.00 -4.83 25.75
CA ALA A 114 -4.48 -6.09 26.32
C ALA A 114 -5.27 -6.90 25.29
N LEU A 115 -6.07 -6.22 24.46
CA LEU A 115 -6.83 -6.84 23.38
C LEU A 115 -5.92 -7.56 22.38
N CYS A 116 -4.81 -6.94 21.97
CA CYS A 116 -3.88 -7.49 21.00
C CYS A 116 -2.96 -8.60 21.56
N ARG A 117 -3.16 -9.05 22.80
CA ARG A 117 -2.54 -10.29 23.32
C ARG A 117 -3.17 -11.56 22.75
N ARG A 118 -4.31 -11.44 22.08
CA ARG A 118 -5.00 -12.53 21.38
C ARG A 118 -5.23 -12.16 19.91
N PRO A 119 -5.46 -13.15 19.03
CA PRO A 119 -5.86 -12.88 17.65
C PRO A 119 -7.11 -12.01 17.59
N VAL A 120 -7.05 -10.97 16.75
CA VAL A 120 -8.14 -10.01 16.52
C VAL A 120 -8.24 -9.73 15.04
N SER A 121 -9.34 -9.11 14.60
CA SER A 121 -9.47 -8.62 13.24
C SER A 121 -9.33 -7.11 13.20
N VAL A 122 -8.46 -6.61 12.33
CA VAL A 122 -8.18 -5.18 12.11
C VAL A 122 -8.56 -4.81 10.68
N TYR A 123 -9.10 -3.61 10.46
CA TYR A 123 -9.35 -3.13 9.11
C TYR A 123 -8.75 -1.76 8.79
N VAL A 124 -8.43 -1.57 7.52
CA VAL A 124 -8.06 -0.28 6.91
C VAL A 124 -8.89 -0.10 5.63
N GLY A 125 -9.43 1.10 5.43
CA GLY A 125 -10.17 1.47 4.23
C GLY A 125 -9.28 2.11 3.17
N PHE A 126 -9.53 1.80 1.89
CA PHE A 126 -8.82 2.33 0.74
C PHE A 126 -9.82 2.80 -0.33
N ASP A 127 -9.91 4.12 -0.53
CA ASP A 127 -10.82 4.71 -1.51
C ASP A 127 -10.19 4.72 -2.94
N PRO A 128 -10.89 4.19 -3.97
CA PRO A 128 -10.43 4.11 -5.36
C PRO A 128 -10.41 5.45 -6.12
N THR A 129 -9.59 6.38 -5.63
CA THR A 129 -9.39 7.71 -6.21
C THR A 129 -8.50 7.72 -7.45
N ALA A 130 -7.67 6.68 -7.61
CA ALA A 130 -6.85 6.39 -8.78
C ALA A 130 -6.77 4.86 -8.95
N ASP A 131 -6.23 4.40 -10.08
CA ASP A 131 -6.02 2.99 -10.40
C ASP A 131 -4.73 2.38 -9.85
N SER A 132 -4.05 3.10 -8.98
CA SER A 132 -3.00 2.55 -8.14
C SER A 132 -3.02 3.29 -6.81
N LEU A 133 -2.65 2.59 -5.75
CA LEU A 133 -2.17 3.22 -4.53
C LEU A 133 -0.79 3.85 -4.76
N HIS A 134 -0.42 4.79 -3.90
CA HIS A 134 0.92 5.38 -3.89
C HIS A 134 1.59 5.20 -2.53
N VAL A 135 2.87 5.57 -2.40
CA VAL A 135 3.65 5.42 -1.15
C VAL A 135 2.94 6.00 0.09
N GLY A 136 2.16 7.07 -0.04
CA GLY A 136 1.33 7.58 1.09
C GLY A 136 0.31 6.57 1.65
N ASN A 137 -0.21 5.66 0.83
CA ASN A 137 -1.12 4.59 1.27
C ASN A 137 -0.37 3.35 1.78
N LEU A 138 0.93 3.23 1.48
CA LEU A 138 1.73 2.06 1.82
C LEU A 138 1.78 1.83 3.34
N LEU A 139 1.78 2.89 4.15
CA LEU A 139 1.71 2.77 5.62
C LEU A 139 0.47 2.00 6.08
N GLY A 140 -0.70 2.24 5.48
CA GLY A 140 -1.92 1.49 5.81
C GLY A 140 -1.78 0.01 5.51
N LEU A 141 -1.16 -0.34 4.37
CA LEU A 141 -0.86 -1.73 3.99
C LEU A 141 0.14 -2.38 4.95
N LEU A 142 1.19 -1.65 5.31
CA LEU A 142 2.22 -2.10 6.24
C LEU A 142 1.66 -2.34 7.64
N VAL A 143 0.79 -1.47 8.13
CA VAL A 143 0.09 -1.69 9.41
C VAL A 143 -0.71 -2.98 9.35
N LEU A 144 -1.53 -3.19 8.31
CA LEU A 144 -2.25 -4.47 8.14
C LEU A 144 -1.28 -5.67 8.09
N ARG A 145 -0.15 -5.53 7.40
CA ARG A 145 0.88 -6.57 7.32
C ARG A 145 1.56 -6.85 8.66
N TRP A 146 1.80 -5.83 9.49
CA TRP A 146 2.28 -6.01 10.86
C TRP A 146 1.28 -6.81 11.70
N PHE A 147 0.00 -6.45 11.65
CA PHE A 147 -1.05 -7.24 12.30
C PHE A 147 -1.06 -8.70 11.81
N GLN A 148 -0.92 -8.90 10.50
CA GLN A 148 -0.83 -10.24 9.91
C GLN A 148 0.35 -11.05 10.47
N ARG A 149 1.54 -10.41 10.57
CA ARG A 149 2.76 -11.05 11.08
C ARG A 149 2.68 -11.46 12.55
N PHE A 150 1.87 -10.75 13.33
CA PHE A 150 1.57 -11.07 14.73
C PHE A 150 0.37 -12.03 14.88
N GLY A 151 -0.10 -12.64 13.79
CA GLY A 151 -1.18 -13.65 13.81
C GLY A 151 -2.59 -13.08 13.86
N HIS A 152 -2.74 -11.76 13.78
CA HIS A 152 -4.06 -11.12 13.67
C HIS A 152 -4.59 -11.23 12.24
N LYS A 153 -5.89 -10.98 12.07
CA LYS A 153 -6.59 -11.05 10.79
C LYS A 153 -6.73 -9.66 10.16
N PRO A 154 -5.94 -9.32 9.13
CA PRO A 154 -6.12 -8.10 8.38
C PRO A 154 -7.37 -8.14 7.49
N VAL A 155 -8.08 -7.02 7.43
CA VAL A 155 -9.25 -6.80 6.56
C VAL A 155 -9.02 -5.51 5.77
N ALA A 156 -8.79 -5.61 4.47
CA ALA A 156 -8.70 -4.45 3.59
C ALA A 156 -10.08 -4.16 2.99
N VAL A 157 -10.58 -2.94 3.19
CA VAL A 157 -11.88 -2.52 2.67
C VAL A 157 -11.66 -1.56 1.51
N MET A 158 -12.11 -1.95 0.32
CA MET A 158 -12.12 -1.10 -0.85
C MET A 158 -13.38 -0.23 -0.87
N GLY A 159 -13.20 1.06 -1.05
CA GLY A 159 -14.24 2.07 -0.95
C GLY A 159 -15.12 2.24 -2.18
N GLY A 160 -15.72 1.17 -2.70
CA GLY A 160 -16.52 1.24 -3.94
C GLY A 160 -17.79 2.10 -3.85
N ALA A 161 -18.36 2.26 -2.65
CA ALA A 161 -19.45 3.22 -2.40
C ALA A 161 -18.91 4.58 -1.95
N THR A 162 -17.93 4.61 -1.04
CA THR A 162 -17.35 5.85 -0.48
C THR A 162 -16.66 6.71 -1.53
N ALA A 163 -16.02 6.12 -2.54
CA ALA A 163 -15.43 6.87 -3.65
C ALA A 163 -16.45 7.58 -4.56
N ARG A 164 -17.73 7.20 -4.52
CA ARG A 164 -18.81 7.92 -5.23
C ARG A 164 -19.25 9.18 -4.51
N ILE A 165 -18.77 9.37 -3.29
CA ILE A 165 -19.12 10.48 -2.40
C ILE A 165 -17.90 11.38 -2.25
N GLY A 166 -16.74 10.79 -1.92
CA GLY A 166 -15.47 11.49 -1.73
C GLY A 166 -15.22 11.90 -0.27
N ASP A 167 -14.07 11.50 0.26
CA ASP A 167 -13.64 11.91 1.61
C ASP A 167 -13.14 13.37 1.64
N PRO A 168 -13.74 14.25 2.47
CA PRO A 168 -13.26 15.63 2.65
C PRO A 168 -12.02 15.75 3.55
N SER A 169 -11.64 14.69 4.27
CA SER A 169 -10.58 14.73 5.28
C SER A 169 -9.21 15.08 4.68
N GLY A 170 -8.55 16.09 5.25
CA GLY A 170 -7.23 16.53 4.81
C GLY A 170 -7.20 17.20 3.42
N LYS A 171 -8.35 17.71 2.92
CA LYS A 171 -8.49 18.34 1.59
C LYS A 171 -9.12 19.74 1.70
N SER A 172 -8.70 20.64 0.80
CA SER A 172 -9.19 22.01 0.73
C SER A 172 -10.33 22.23 -0.27
N THR A 173 -10.44 21.41 -1.31
CA THR A 173 -11.42 21.55 -2.40
C THR A 173 -12.28 20.29 -2.55
N GLU A 174 -13.49 20.44 -3.10
CA GLU A 174 -14.40 19.31 -3.37
C GLU A 174 -13.82 18.34 -4.40
N ARG A 175 -14.07 17.04 -4.20
CA ARG A 175 -13.58 16.00 -5.12
C ARG A 175 -14.49 15.87 -6.36
N PRO A 176 -13.90 15.71 -7.56
CA PRO A 176 -14.70 15.35 -8.71
C PRO A 176 -15.32 13.96 -8.52
N LEU A 177 -16.61 13.84 -8.86
CA LEU A 177 -17.31 12.56 -8.85
C LEU A 177 -16.79 11.67 -9.98
N LEU A 178 -16.40 10.45 -9.63
CA LEU A 178 -15.93 9.45 -10.58
C LEU A 178 -17.10 8.64 -11.16
N ASP A 179 -17.04 8.33 -12.45
CA ASP A 179 -18.01 7.43 -13.09
C ASP A 179 -17.79 5.96 -12.67
N GLN A 180 -18.80 5.12 -12.90
CA GLN A 180 -18.80 3.71 -12.56
C GLN A 180 -17.59 2.95 -13.13
N HIS A 181 -17.29 3.16 -14.41
CA HIS A 181 -16.26 2.42 -15.11
C HIS A 181 -14.87 2.78 -14.57
N THR A 182 -14.65 4.06 -14.28
CA THR A 182 -13.43 4.55 -13.63
C THR A 182 -13.28 3.94 -12.23
N ILE A 183 -14.34 3.90 -11.41
CA ILE A 183 -14.29 3.29 -10.08
C ILE A 183 -13.93 1.80 -10.18
N GLU A 184 -14.55 1.04 -11.09
CA GLU A 184 -14.26 -0.39 -11.27
C GLU A 184 -12.83 -0.67 -11.75
N ARG A 185 -12.30 0.16 -12.67
CA ARG A 185 -10.89 0.11 -13.06
C ARG A 185 -10.01 0.37 -11.83
N ASN A 186 -10.33 1.40 -11.07
CA ASN A 186 -9.53 1.80 -9.92
C ASN A 186 -9.52 0.72 -8.82
N LEU A 187 -10.68 0.11 -8.54
CA LEU A 187 -10.82 -1.00 -7.59
C LEU A 187 -9.93 -2.18 -7.97
N ARG A 188 -9.89 -2.57 -9.26
CA ARG A 188 -9.01 -3.66 -9.73
C ARG A 188 -7.53 -3.35 -9.51
N GLY A 189 -7.12 -2.12 -9.77
CA GLY A 189 -5.75 -1.67 -9.53
C GLY A 189 -5.37 -1.72 -8.05
N ILE A 190 -6.25 -1.22 -7.17
CA ILE A 190 -6.06 -1.28 -5.72
C ILE A 190 -6.02 -2.72 -5.21
N GLU A 191 -6.89 -3.61 -5.70
CA GLU A 191 -6.84 -5.03 -5.36
C GLU A 191 -5.49 -5.64 -5.74
N GLY A 192 -4.94 -5.27 -6.90
CA GLY A 192 -3.59 -5.64 -7.31
C GLY A 192 -2.53 -5.19 -6.30
N ASN A 193 -2.59 -3.93 -5.84
CA ASN A 193 -1.66 -3.42 -4.83
C ASN A 193 -1.81 -4.11 -3.46
N LEU A 194 -3.04 -4.47 -3.06
CA LEU A 194 -3.28 -5.23 -1.83
C LEU A 194 -2.58 -6.60 -1.89
N ARG A 195 -2.67 -7.29 -3.02
CA ARG A 195 -2.04 -8.60 -3.27
C ARG A 195 -0.52 -8.54 -3.38
N GLN A 196 0.06 -7.39 -3.73
CA GLN A 196 1.51 -7.19 -3.73
C GLN A 196 2.08 -7.17 -2.30
N VAL A 197 1.39 -6.53 -1.35
CA VAL A 197 1.94 -6.25 -0.01
C VAL A 197 1.45 -7.23 1.07
N LEU A 198 0.18 -7.64 1.00
CA LEU A 198 -0.39 -8.62 1.94
C LEU A 198 -0.17 -10.04 1.41
N GLU A 199 -0.01 -11.00 2.31
CA GLU A 199 0.24 -12.38 1.92
C GLU A 199 -1.06 -13.18 1.88
N PHE A 200 -1.46 -13.56 0.67
CA PHE A 200 -2.60 -14.44 0.40
C PHE A 200 -2.04 -15.82 0.08
N THR A 201 -2.18 -16.79 0.97
CA THR A 201 -1.76 -18.16 0.70
C THR A 201 -2.75 -19.13 1.33
N GLY A 202 -3.14 -20.15 0.56
CA GLY A 202 -3.99 -21.27 1.02
C GLY A 202 -3.24 -22.22 1.95
N ASP A 203 -3.22 -23.52 1.66
CA ASP A 203 -2.78 -24.62 2.56
C ASP A 203 -1.32 -24.57 3.11
N ALA A 204 -0.54 -23.53 2.83
CA ALA A 204 0.82 -23.31 3.35
C ALA A 204 0.98 -21.97 4.10
N ALA A 205 -0.13 -21.40 4.60
CA ALA A 205 -0.14 -20.06 5.17
C ALA A 205 0.74 -19.94 6.44
N ARG A 206 1.82 -19.16 6.33
CA ARG A 206 2.63 -18.75 7.50
C ARG A 206 1.88 -17.79 8.42
N PHE A 207 0.84 -17.14 7.91
CA PHE A 207 0.05 -16.14 8.62
C PHE A 207 -1.44 -16.26 8.31
N THR A 208 -2.27 -15.60 9.11
CA THR A 208 -3.72 -15.54 8.89
C THR A 208 -4.04 -14.89 7.53
N GLU A 209 -4.92 -15.52 6.75
CA GLU A 209 -5.30 -15.03 5.42
C GLU A 209 -6.07 -13.69 5.52
N PRO A 210 -5.66 -12.66 4.76
CA PRO A 210 -6.34 -11.37 4.72
C PRO A 210 -7.70 -11.48 4.04
N LEU A 211 -8.67 -10.67 4.49
CA LEU A 211 -9.91 -10.45 3.75
C LEU A 211 -9.82 -9.16 2.93
N VAL A 212 -10.26 -9.22 1.68
CA VAL A 212 -10.48 -8.03 0.85
C VAL A 212 -11.99 -7.91 0.61
N LEU A 213 -12.57 -6.80 1.04
CA LEU A 213 -14.01 -6.54 0.97
C LEU A 213 -14.29 -5.24 0.22
N ASN A 214 -15.49 -5.07 -0.33
CA ASN A 214 -15.92 -3.83 -0.97
C ASN A 214 -17.13 -3.26 -0.25
N ASN A 215 -17.05 -2.03 0.26
CA ASN A 215 -18.16 -1.43 1.00
C ASN A 215 -19.40 -1.15 0.16
N TYR A 216 -19.27 -1.18 -1.17
CA TYR A 216 -20.42 -1.19 -2.07
C TYR A 216 -21.37 -2.37 -1.79
N ASP A 217 -20.87 -3.52 -1.34
CA ASP A 217 -21.67 -4.73 -1.16
C ASP A 217 -22.77 -4.58 -0.11
N TRP A 218 -22.55 -3.77 0.93
CA TRP A 218 -23.54 -3.49 1.97
C TRP A 218 -24.15 -2.10 1.86
N LEU A 219 -23.38 -1.07 1.49
CA LEU A 219 -23.90 0.30 1.39
C LEU A 219 -24.88 0.47 0.21
N SER A 220 -24.70 -0.25 -0.90
CA SER A 220 -25.64 -0.18 -2.04
C SER A 220 -27.03 -0.73 -1.73
N ARG A 221 -27.17 -1.50 -0.65
CA ARG A 221 -28.44 -2.12 -0.23
C ARG A 221 -29.29 -1.20 0.64
N PHE A 222 -28.71 -0.10 1.14
CA PHE A 222 -29.46 0.89 1.89
C PHE A 222 -30.37 1.69 0.98
N SER A 223 -31.66 1.69 1.28
CA SER A 223 -32.51 2.77 0.80
C SER A 223 -32.14 4.06 1.53
N PHE A 224 -32.38 5.21 0.90
CA PHE A 224 -32.13 6.51 1.52
C PHE A 224 -32.84 6.65 2.88
N LEU A 225 -34.08 6.16 2.98
CA LEU A 225 -34.86 6.23 4.22
C LEU A 225 -34.31 5.30 5.31
N ASP A 226 -33.89 4.07 4.95
CA ASP A 226 -33.25 3.17 5.91
C ASP A 226 -31.94 3.75 6.41
N PHE A 227 -31.15 4.40 5.54
CA PHE A 227 -29.90 5.03 5.94
C PHE A 227 -30.13 6.15 6.95
N LEU A 228 -31.06 7.06 6.68
CA LEU A 228 -31.40 8.14 7.61
C LEU A 228 -31.94 7.59 8.94
N ARG A 229 -32.78 6.56 8.90
CA ARG A 229 -33.40 5.98 10.09
C ARG A 229 -32.41 5.18 10.94
N ASP A 230 -31.54 4.40 10.32
CA ASP A 230 -30.72 3.42 11.04
C ASP A 230 -29.33 3.97 11.35
N VAL A 231 -28.77 4.78 10.45
CA VAL A 231 -27.44 5.41 10.60
C VAL A 231 -27.58 6.88 11.00
N GLY A 232 -28.38 7.65 10.25
CA GLY A 232 -28.51 9.10 10.42
C GLY A 232 -28.96 9.51 11.84
N LYS A 233 -29.89 8.77 12.46
CA LYS A 233 -30.37 9.05 13.82
C LYS A 233 -29.28 9.01 14.90
N LEU A 234 -28.18 8.30 14.65
CA LEU A 234 -27.08 8.12 15.60
C LEU A 234 -26.10 9.30 15.58
N ALA A 235 -26.19 10.14 14.56
CA ALA A 235 -25.28 11.23 14.29
C ALA A 235 -25.89 12.57 14.71
N ARG A 236 -25.24 13.23 15.67
CA ARG A 236 -25.59 14.59 16.07
C ARG A 236 -24.86 15.57 15.15
N VAL A 237 -25.61 16.39 14.43
CA VAL A 237 -25.07 17.38 13.47
C VAL A 237 -24.02 18.29 14.13
N GLY A 238 -24.25 18.74 15.38
CA GLY A 238 -23.26 19.55 16.12
C GLY A 238 -21.89 18.88 16.23
N ASN A 239 -21.85 17.59 16.57
CA ASN A 239 -20.60 16.82 16.68
C ASN A 239 -19.94 16.61 15.30
N MET A 240 -20.75 16.46 14.25
CA MET A 240 -20.23 16.31 12.89
C MET A 240 -19.56 17.60 12.40
N LEU A 241 -20.14 18.77 12.74
CA LEU A 241 -19.61 20.08 12.40
C LEU A 241 -18.37 20.47 13.20
N SER A 242 -18.22 19.96 14.44
CA SER A 242 -17.08 20.28 15.29
C SER A 242 -15.79 19.57 14.88
N LYS A 243 -15.86 18.57 13.99
CA LYS A 243 -14.67 17.88 13.48
C LYS A 243 -13.81 18.82 12.64
N ASP A 244 -12.50 18.82 12.88
CA ASP A 244 -11.57 19.72 12.20
C ASP A 244 -11.66 19.68 10.68
N ALA A 245 -11.70 18.48 10.09
CA ALA A 245 -11.83 18.30 8.64
C ALA A 245 -13.08 18.99 8.05
N VAL A 246 -14.20 18.93 8.77
CA VAL A 246 -15.46 19.54 8.33
C VAL A 246 -15.45 21.04 8.61
N ARG A 247 -15.00 21.44 9.81
CA ARG A 247 -14.93 22.84 10.25
C ARG A 247 -14.09 23.68 9.30
N THR A 248 -12.90 23.21 8.92
CA THR A 248 -12.02 23.93 7.98
C THR A 248 -12.67 24.14 6.62
N ARG A 249 -13.38 23.14 6.08
CA ARG A 249 -14.10 23.24 4.81
C ARG A 249 -15.33 24.13 4.90
N LEU A 250 -16.07 24.07 6.00
CA LEU A 250 -17.24 24.91 6.23
C LEU A 250 -16.90 26.40 6.25
N HIS A 251 -15.70 26.76 6.70
CA HIS A 251 -15.19 28.14 6.70
C HIS A 251 -14.50 28.55 5.39
N SER A 252 -14.38 27.65 4.41
CA SER A 252 -13.84 27.96 3.09
C SER A 252 -14.91 28.59 2.18
N GLU A 253 -14.50 29.31 1.14
CA GLU A 253 -15.44 29.93 0.18
C GLU A 253 -16.31 28.90 -0.56
N GLU A 254 -15.78 27.69 -0.79
CA GLU A 254 -16.50 26.59 -1.46
C GLU A 254 -17.50 25.88 -0.53
N GLY A 255 -17.31 25.96 0.79
CA GLY A 255 -18.12 25.23 1.77
C GLY A 255 -17.92 23.72 1.73
N ILE A 256 -18.94 22.98 2.20
CA ILE A 256 -18.98 21.51 2.15
C ILE A 256 -20.37 21.06 1.69
N SER A 257 -20.42 20.17 0.70
CA SER A 257 -21.69 19.61 0.21
C SER A 257 -22.28 18.60 1.19
N PHE A 258 -23.60 18.38 1.15
CA PHE A 258 -24.24 17.35 1.98
C PHE A 258 -23.70 15.94 1.66
N THR A 259 -23.29 15.73 0.41
CA THR A 259 -22.63 14.50 -0.07
C THR A 259 -21.35 14.25 0.72
N GLU A 260 -20.37 15.17 0.67
CA GLU A 260 -19.10 15.04 1.41
C GLU A 260 -19.34 15.03 2.93
N PHE A 261 -20.29 15.82 3.43
CA PHE A 261 -20.64 15.86 4.86
C PHE A 261 -21.14 14.50 5.39
N SER A 262 -21.85 13.75 4.56
CA SER A 262 -22.39 12.43 4.90
C SER A 262 -21.34 11.32 4.87
N TYR A 263 -20.16 11.55 4.29
CA TYR A 263 -19.08 10.57 4.17
C TYR A 263 -18.71 9.90 5.52
N GLN A 264 -18.59 10.71 6.57
CA GLN A 264 -18.27 10.24 7.92
C GLN A 264 -19.27 9.20 8.47
N LEU A 265 -20.53 9.25 8.02
CA LEU A 265 -21.57 8.30 8.42
C LEU A 265 -21.43 6.97 7.69
N LEU A 266 -21.05 7.01 6.42
CA LEU A 266 -20.79 5.82 5.60
C LEU A 266 -19.59 5.06 6.15
N GLN A 267 -18.45 5.73 6.37
CA GLN A 267 -17.27 5.12 6.97
C GLN A 267 -17.53 4.65 8.41
N GLY A 268 -18.32 5.41 9.18
CA GLY A 268 -18.72 4.98 10.53
C GLY A 268 -19.53 3.69 10.51
N TYR A 269 -20.44 3.56 9.54
CA TYR A 269 -21.26 2.36 9.35
C TYR A 269 -20.44 1.17 8.84
N ASP A 270 -19.40 1.39 8.04
CA ASP A 270 -18.48 0.32 7.63
C ASP A 270 -17.90 -0.40 8.85
N PHE A 271 -17.46 0.32 9.88
CA PHE A 271 -16.97 -0.32 11.11
C PHE A 271 -18.07 -1.14 11.80
N ALA A 272 -19.28 -0.57 11.91
CA ALA A 272 -20.40 -1.24 12.55
C ALA A 272 -20.77 -2.55 11.82
N TYR A 273 -20.81 -2.52 10.49
CA TYR A 273 -21.04 -3.69 9.64
C TYR A 273 -19.94 -4.73 9.81
N LEU A 274 -18.67 -4.33 9.71
CA LEU A 274 -17.52 -5.23 9.81
C LEU A 274 -17.40 -5.88 11.19
N TYR A 275 -17.74 -5.15 12.25
CA TYR A 275 -17.84 -5.71 13.60
C TYR A 275 -18.90 -6.83 13.65
N SER A 276 -20.11 -6.55 13.16
CA SER A 276 -21.23 -7.50 13.20
C SER A 276 -21.02 -8.72 12.29
N ALA A 277 -20.55 -8.50 11.05
CA ALA A 277 -20.47 -9.54 10.02
C ALA A 277 -19.14 -10.31 10.05
N HIS A 278 -18.04 -9.68 10.47
CA HIS A 278 -16.69 -10.22 10.36
C HIS A 278 -15.90 -10.21 11.68
N GLY A 279 -16.49 -9.74 12.80
CA GLY A 279 -15.82 -9.69 14.10
C GLY A 279 -14.64 -8.73 14.15
N VAL A 280 -14.65 -7.68 13.32
CA VAL A 280 -13.60 -6.65 13.29
C VAL A 280 -13.69 -5.77 14.53
N THR A 281 -12.62 -5.72 15.32
CA THR A 281 -12.57 -4.98 16.59
C THR A 281 -11.66 -3.76 16.56
N ILE A 282 -10.84 -3.60 15.51
CA ILE A 282 -9.89 -2.50 15.38
C ILE A 282 -10.04 -1.86 13.99
N GLN A 283 -10.14 -0.53 13.94
CA GLN A 283 -9.94 0.26 12.72
C GLN A 283 -8.60 0.97 12.80
N ALA A 284 -7.81 0.87 11.73
CA ALA A 284 -6.58 1.64 11.54
C ALA A 284 -6.72 2.61 10.36
N GLY A 285 -6.03 3.74 10.41
CA GLY A 285 -6.00 4.71 9.32
C GLY A 285 -4.92 5.78 9.51
N GLY A 286 -4.75 6.65 8.51
CA GLY A 286 -3.86 7.82 8.65
C GLY A 286 -4.37 8.78 9.72
N SER A 287 -3.50 9.63 10.25
CA SER A 287 -3.88 10.61 11.29
C SER A 287 -4.99 11.57 10.86
N ASP A 288 -5.14 11.80 9.55
CA ASP A 288 -6.25 12.55 8.97
C ASP A 288 -7.62 11.85 9.04
N GLN A 289 -7.65 10.56 9.37
CA GLN A 289 -8.86 9.73 9.48
C GLN A 289 -9.44 9.66 10.90
N TRP A 290 -8.78 10.27 11.90
CA TRP A 290 -9.16 10.15 13.31
C TRP A 290 -10.65 10.43 13.56
N GLY A 291 -11.18 11.52 13.02
CA GLY A 291 -12.57 11.91 13.22
C GLY A 291 -13.58 10.89 12.67
N ASN A 292 -13.25 10.21 11.57
CA ASN A 292 -14.11 9.17 11.00
C ASN A 292 -13.99 7.85 11.76
N ILE A 293 -12.78 7.50 12.21
CA ILE A 293 -12.53 6.33 13.05
C ILE A 293 -13.31 6.40 14.37
N VAL A 294 -13.26 7.55 15.06
CA VAL A 294 -14.02 7.77 16.30
C VAL A 294 -15.53 7.67 16.06
N THR A 295 -16.02 8.14 14.90
CA THR A 295 -17.44 7.98 14.55
C THR A 295 -17.82 6.52 14.36
N GLY A 296 -16.94 5.72 13.74
CA GLY A 296 -17.13 4.28 13.62
C GLY A 296 -17.16 3.56 14.97
N THR A 297 -16.25 3.91 15.90
CA THR A 297 -16.23 3.28 17.23
C THR A 297 -17.47 3.63 18.05
N GLU A 298 -17.90 4.89 18.04
CA GLU A 298 -19.14 5.32 18.70
C GLU A 298 -20.38 4.68 18.09
N MET A 299 -20.46 4.63 16.77
CA MET A 299 -21.61 4.07 16.05
C MET A 299 -21.74 2.57 16.33
N THR A 300 -20.62 1.84 16.27
CA THR A 300 -20.59 0.41 16.59
C THR A 300 -21.04 0.14 18.01
N ARG A 301 -20.59 0.95 18.97
CA ARG A 301 -21.02 0.85 20.38
C ARG A 301 -22.51 1.11 20.56
N LYS A 302 -23.07 2.12 19.88
CA LYS A 302 -24.50 2.45 19.94
C LYS A 302 -25.38 1.36 19.31
N LEU A 303 -24.91 0.74 18.22
CA LEU A 303 -25.68 -0.28 17.49
C LEU A 303 -25.59 -1.67 18.14
N PHE A 304 -24.42 -2.06 18.65
CA PHE A 304 -24.15 -3.44 19.04
C PHE A 304 -23.63 -3.61 20.47
N GLY A 305 -23.34 -2.52 21.19
CA GLY A 305 -22.82 -2.57 22.57
C GLY A 305 -21.39 -3.11 22.70
N GLY A 306 -20.73 -3.44 21.60
CA GLY A 306 -19.38 -4.01 21.57
C GLY A 306 -18.26 -3.00 21.85
N SER A 307 -17.19 -3.47 22.48
CA SER A 307 -15.92 -2.73 22.60
C SER A 307 -15.11 -2.88 21.31
N VAL A 308 -14.96 -1.77 20.60
CA VAL A 308 -14.11 -1.64 19.42
C VAL A 308 -13.19 -0.43 19.57
N TYR A 309 -12.06 -0.47 18.85
CA TYR A 309 -10.97 0.46 19.04
C TYR A 309 -10.51 1.07 17.71
N GLY A 310 -10.02 2.29 17.77
CA GLY A 310 -9.37 2.98 16.67
C GLY A 310 -7.89 3.19 16.98
N LEU A 311 -7.05 3.11 15.95
CA LEU A 311 -5.68 3.58 15.98
C LEU A 311 -5.36 4.38 14.71
N THR A 312 -4.53 5.39 14.84
CA THR A 312 -4.01 6.13 13.69
C THR A 312 -2.51 6.01 13.60
N PHE A 313 -2.00 5.95 12.37
CA PHE A 313 -0.59 6.05 12.06
C PHE A 313 -0.26 7.45 11.52
N PRO A 314 0.97 7.96 11.72
CA PRO A 314 1.35 9.27 11.24
C PRO A 314 1.33 9.33 9.71
N LEU A 315 1.11 10.53 9.18
CA LEU A 315 1.33 10.77 7.76
C LEU A 315 2.83 10.68 7.46
N LEU A 316 3.15 10.07 6.32
CA LEU A 316 4.53 9.99 5.88
C LEU A 316 4.97 11.36 5.35
N THR A 317 5.88 12.01 6.08
CA THR A 317 6.43 13.32 5.72
C THR A 317 7.95 13.28 5.69
N THR A 318 8.53 14.16 4.89
CA THR A 318 9.96 14.51 4.91
C THR A 318 10.29 15.42 6.10
N SER A 319 11.58 15.60 6.43
CA SER A 319 12.03 16.46 7.54
C SER A 319 11.58 17.93 7.40
N ASP A 320 11.37 18.40 6.17
CA ASP A 320 10.81 19.72 5.85
C ASP A 320 9.27 19.80 5.94
N GLY A 321 8.61 18.72 6.37
CA GLY A 321 7.16 18.65 6.60
C GLY A 321 6.32 18.38 5.35
N ARG A 322 6.92 18.16 4.17
CA ARG A 322 6.16 17.82 2.96
C ARG A 322 5.66 16.38 3.01
N LYS A 323 4.45 16.12 2.52
CA LYS A 323 3.89 14.75 2.43
C LYS A 323 4.64 13.94 1.37
N LEU A 324 5.14 12.76 1.76
CA LEU A 324 5.81 11.83 0.86
C LEU A 324 4.79 11.26 -0.15
N GLY A 325 5.08 11.40 -1.44
CA GLY A 325 4.14 11.04 -2.51
C GLY A 325 3.54 12.23 -3.26
N LYS A 326 3.96 13.47 -2.98
CA LYS A 326 3.82 14.61 -3.91
C LYS A 326 5.22 15.04 -4.34
N SER A 327 5.85 14.29 -5.22
CA SER A 327 7.10 14.75 -5.85
C SER A 327 6.81 15.89 -6.83
N GLU A 328 7.82 16.65 -7.23
CA GLU A 328 7.71 17.62 -8.33
C GLU A 328 7.16 17.00 -9.62
N LYS A 329 7.35 15.68 -9.80
CA LYS A 329 6.87 14.88 -10.94
C LYS A 329 5.53 14.19 -10.69
N GLY A 330 4.88 14.39 -9.55
CA GLY A 330 3.62 13.75 -9.19
C GLY A 330 3.76 12.63 -8.14
N ALA A 331 2.78 11.72 -8.10
CA ALA A 331 2.69 10.69 -7.08
C ALA A 331 3.63 9.50 -7.33
N VAL A 332 4.14 8.92 -6.23
CA VAL A 332 5.00 7.73 -6.28
C VAL A 332 4.12 6.49 -6.19
N TRP A 333 3.66 6.03 -7.36
CA TRP A 333 2.71 4.92 -7.50
C TRP A 333 3.34 3.57 -7.15
N LEU A 334 2.51 2.63 -6.68
CA LEU A 334 2.91 1.24 -6.42
C LEU A 334 2.77 0.34 -7.65
N ALA A 335 1.90 0.69 -8.59
CA ALA A 335 1.70 -0.11 -9.80
C ALA A 335 2.86 0.13 -10.81
N PRO A 336 3.50 -0.94 -11.32
CA PRO A 336 4.69 -0.82 -12.16
C PRO A 336 4.44 -0.20 -13.54
N ASP A 337 3.19 -0.19 -14.01
CA ASP A 337 2.76 0.48 -15.24
C ASP A 337 2.61 2.00 -15.07
N ARG A 338 2.52 2.49 -13.82
CA ARG A 338 2.43 3.91 -13.48
C ARG A 338 3.77 4.51 -13.09
N LEU A 339 4.57 3.75 -12.36
CA LEU A 339 5.92 4.12 -11.98
C LEU A 339 6.77 2.86 -12.02
N SER A 340 7.81 2.85 -12.85
CA SER A 340 8.61 1.65 -13.03
C SER A 340 9.29 1.25 -11.71
N PRO A 341 9.65 -0.03 -11.51
CA PRO A 341 10.44 -0.46 -10.35
C PRO A 341 11.76 0.31 -10.22
N TYR A 342 12.36 0.74 -11.33
CA TYR A 342 13.57 1.57 -11.32
C TYR A 342 13.29 2.97 -10.77
N GLU A 343 12.28 3.67 -11.27
CA GLU A 343 11.93 5.00 -10.78
C GLU A 343 11.48 4.96 -9.31
N PHE A 344 10.74 3.92 -8.92
CA PHE A 344 10.35 3.65 -7.54
C PHE A 344 11.57 3.46 -6.63
N TYR A 345 12.50 2.60 -7.02
CA TYR A 345 13.76 2.39 -6.30
C TYR A 345 14.58 3.68 -6.21
N GLN A 346 14.71 4.42 -7.32
CA GLN A 346 15.47 5.66 -7.37
C GLN A 346 14.85 6.77 -6.54
N PHE A 347 13.52 6.79 -6.40
CA PHE A 347 12.84 7.71 -5.48
C PHE A 347 13.27 7.46 -4.03
N LEU A 348 13.24 6.20 -3.59
CA LEU A 348 13.64 5.81 -2.24
C LEU A 348 15.15 5.98 -1.99
N PHE A 349 15.96 5.71 -3.01
CA PHE A 349 17.41 5.90 -2.94
C PHE A 349 17.81 7.38 -2.76
N LYS A 350 16.96 8.33 -3.16
CA LYS A 350 17.22 9.78 -3.05
C LYS A 350 16.71 10.38 -1.74
N VAL A 351 16.20 9.57 -0.81
CA VAL A 351 15.79 10.03 0.52
C VAL A 351 17.00 10.63 1.25
N SER A 352 16.77 11.74 1.97
CA SER A 352 17.81 12.43 2.73
C SER A 352 18.34 11.56 3.88
N ASP A 353 19.58 11.83 4.30
CA ASP A 353 20.18 11.17 5.47
C ASP A 353 19.34 11.41 6.75
N GLU A 354 18.69 12.56 6.87
CA GLU A 354 17.81 12.90 8.00
C GLU A 354 16.56 12.01 8.09
N ASP A 355 16.07 11.52 6.94
CA ASP A 355 14.79 10.81 6.86
C ASP A 355 14.96 9.28 6.71
N VAL A 356 16.11 8.82 6.19
CA VAL A 356 16.31 7.43 5.76
C VAL A 356 16.09 6.42 6.89
N CYS A 357 16.64 6.66 8.08
CA CYS A 357 16.49 5.75 9.21
C CYS A 357 15.06 5.76 9.75
N ARG A 358 14.38 6.91 9.78
CA ARG A 358 12.94 7.00 10.11
C ARG A 358 12.11 6.19 9.12
N TYR A 359 12.44 6.24 7.83
CA TYR A 359 11.74 5.47 6.81
C TYR A 359 12.06 3.98 6.89
N LEU A 360 13.30 3.58 7.21
CA LEU A 360 13.65 2.18 7.46
C LEU A 360 12.77 1.60 8.58
N ARG A 361 12.62 2.31 9.70
CA ARG A 361 11.77 1.87 10.83
C ARG A 361 10.31 1.70 10.44
N ARG A 362 9.76 2.63 9.64
CA ARG A 362 8.34 2.72 9.29
C ARG A 362 7.92 1.89 8.07
N LEU A 363 8.81 1.75 7.07
CA LEU A 363 8.48 1.18 5.76
C LEU A 363 9.01 -0.25 5.56
N THR A 364 9.81 -0.77 6.49
CA THR A 364 10.41 -2.10 6.38
C THR A 364 10.07 -2.98 7.59
N PHE A 365 10.39 -4.27 7.48
CA PHE A 365 10.30 -5.24 8.58
C PHE A 365 11.68 -5.59 9.16
N LEU A 366 12.71 -4.77 8.91
CA LEU A 366 14.05 -4.98 9.46
C LEU A 366 14.03 -4.87 11.00
N PRO A 367 14.80 -5.69 11.73
CA PRO A 367 15.00 -5.55 13.17
C PRO A 367 15.41 -4.12 13.54
N LEU A 368 14.89 -3.59 14.65
CA LEU A 368 15.19 -2.21 15.06
C LEU A 368 16.67 -2.05 15.41
N GLU A 369 17.26 -3.07 16.01
CA GLU A 369 18.68 -3.15 16.36
C GLU A 369 19.57 -2.99 15.12
N GLN A 370 19.15 -3.56 13.99
CA GLN A 370 19.85 -3.40 12.72
C GLN A 370 19.76 -1.97 12.19
N VAL A 371 18.59 -1.32 12.33
CA VAL A 371 18.41 0.07 11.90
C VAL A 371 19.18 1.02 12.81
N ASP A 372 19.18 0.77 14.11
CA ASP A 372 19.89 1.60 15.10
C ASP A 372 21.41 1.48 14.93
N ALA A 373 21.94 0.27 14.68
CA ALA A 373 23.34 0.07 14.35
C ALA A 373 23.76 0.80 13.06
N LEU A 374 22.91 0.76 12.04
CA LEU A 374 23.13 1.45 10.78
C LEU A 374 23.10 2.99 10.95
N GLU A 375 22.16 3.51 11.74
CA GLU A 375 22.08 4.94 12.05
C GLU A 375 23.31 5.41 12.85
N HIS A 376 23.75 4.61 13.83
CA HIS A 376 24.98 4.88 14.57
C HIS A 376 26.20 4.92 13.65
N SER A 377 26.35 3.93 12.77
CA SER A 377 27.45 3.88 11.80
C SER A 377 27.45 5.11 10.88
N MET A 378 26.29 5.50 10.37
CA MET A 378 26.13 6.68 9.52
C MET A 378 26.57 8.00 10.19
N LEU A 379 26.42 8.11 11.52
CA LEU A 379 26.73 9.32 12.28
C LEU A 379 28.16 9.36 12.84
N HIS A 380 28.76 8.19 13.09
CA HIS A 380 29.97 8.10 13.90
C HIS A 380 31.16 7.40 13.22
N ASP A 381 30.92 6.55 12.22
CA ASP A 381 31.99 5.78 11.60
C ASP A 381 32.61 6.56 10.43
N ALA A 382 33.92 6.81 10.50
CA ALA A 382 34.66 7.47 9.43
C ALA A 382 34.66 6.65 8.13
N ASP A 383 34.49 5.33 8.23
CA ASP A 383 34.53 4.38 7.11
C ASP A 383 33.13 4.09 6.55
N TYR A 384 32.10 4.82 7.01
CA TYR A 384 30.73 4.64 6.52
C TYR A 384 30.65 4.86 5.01
N VAL A 385 30.14 3.85 4.31
CA VAL A 385 29.93 3.93 2.86
C VAL A 385 28.68 4.78 2.59
N ALA A 386 28.88 5.93 1.95
CA ALA A 386 27.79 6.84 1.62
C ALA A 386 26.64 6.15 0.87
N ASN A 387 25.41 6.50 1.26
CA ASN A 387 24.15 5.96 0.74
C ASN A 387 23.85 4.50 1.09
N THR A 388 24.55 3.89 2.07
CA THR A 388 24.27 2.50 2.47
C THR A 388 22.85 2.34 3.00
N ALA A 389 22.40 3.22 3.89
CA ALA A 389 21.04 3.21 4.41
C ALA A 389 19.98 3.40 3.32
N GLN A 390 20.23 4.29 2.35
CA GLN A 390 19.31 4.55 1.24
C GLN A 390 19.20 3.36 0.29
N ARG A 391 20.31 2.65 0.02
CA ARG A 391 20.27 1.41 -0.76
C ARG A 391 19.44 0.35 -0.06
N LEU A 392 19.64 0.19 1.26
CA LEU A 392 18.87 -0.77 2.04
C LEU A 392 17.38 -0.44 2.02
N LEU A 393 17.02 0.83 2.26
CA LEU A 393 15.63 1.30 2.19
C LEU A 393 15.02 1.04 0.81
N ALA A 394 15.72 1.43 -0.25
CA ALA A 394 15.26 1.27 -1.61
C ALA A 394 15.06 -0.21 -1.97
N ALA A 395 16.00 -1.09 -1.59
CA ALA A 395 15.91 -2.52 -1.83
C ALA A 395 14.75 -3.16 -1.07
N GLU A 396 14.61 -2.92 0.24
CA GLU A 396 13.58 -3.55 1.06
C GLU A 396 12.17 -3.15 0.65
N VAL A 397 11.93 -1.86 0.41
CA VAL A 397 10.59 -1.39 0.03
C VAL A 397 10.26 -1.79 -1.41
N THR A 398 11.24 -1.77 -2.33
CA THR A 398 11.05 -2.27 -3.70
C THR A 398 10.76 -3.77 -3.69
N ARG A 399 11.45 -4.55 -2.85
CA ARG A 399 11.19 -5.99 -2.69
C ARG A 399 9.79 -6.26 -2.19
N LEU A 400 9.33 -5.47 -1.22
CA LEU A 400 7.99 -5.61 -0.66
C LEU A 400 6.90 -5.36 -1.72
N VAL A 401 7.07 -4.36 -2.60
CA VAL A 401 6.03 -3.94 -3.55
C VAL A 401 6.14 -4.68 -4.89
N HIS A 402 7.36 -4.88 -5.39
CA HIS A 402 7.63 -5.40 -6.73
C HIS A 402 8.35 -6.77 -6.72
N GLY A 403 8.55 -7.36 -5.54
CA GLY A 403 9.25 -8.63 -5.39
C GLY A 403 10.74 -8.54 -5.71
N GLU A 404 11.42 -9.69 -5.60
CA GLU A 404 12.85 -9.77 -5.89
C GLU A 404 13.16 -9.43 -7.36
N VAL A 405 12.27 -9.81 -8.29
CA VAL A 405 12.39 -9.47 -9.72
C VAL A 405 12.41 -7.96 -9.93
N GLY A 406 11.55 -7.21 -9.23
CA GLY A 406 11.53 -5.75 -9.31
C GLY A 406 12.81 -5.11 -8.78
N VAL A 407 13.38 -5.64 -7.70
CA VAL A 407 14.67 -5.18 -7.15
C VAL A 407 15.79 -5.42 -8.16
N GLN A 408 15.89 -6.63 -8.72
CA GLN A 408 16.93 -6.95 -9.69
C GLN A 408 16.81 -6.08 -10.95
N ALA A 409 15.59 -5.85 -11.45
CA ALA A 409 15.34 -4.95 -12.56
C ALA A 409 15.81 -3.51 -12.22
N ALA A 410 15.47 -3.00 -11.05
CA ALA A 410 15.87 -1.66 -10.61
C ALA A 410 17.38 -1.50 -10.41
N LEU A 411 18.05 -2.50 -9.84
CA LEU A 411 19.50 -2.51 -9.65
C LEU A 411 20.23 -2.56 -10.99
N ALA A 412 19.77 -3.43 -11.89
CA ALA A 412 20.32 -3.56 -13.23
C ALA A 412 20.12 -2.26 -14.03
N ALA A 413 18.94 -1.63 -13.95
CA ALA A 413 18.67 -0.30 -14.48
C ALA A 413 19.61 0.76 -13.92
N THR A 414 19.86 0.75 -12.62
CA THR A 414 20.75 1.69 -11.92
C THR A 414 22.21 1.53 -12.35
N ALA A 415 22.66 0.28 -12.54
CA ALA A 415 23.98 -0.03 -13.09
C ALA A 415 24.09 0.50 -14.53
N ILE A 416 23.07 0.26 -15.35
CA ILE A 416 23.00 0.78 -16.70
C ILE A 416 22.99 2.30 -16.71
N ALA A 417 22.32 2.95 -15.77
CA ALA A 417 22.22 4.41 -15.66
C ALA A 417 23.54 5.09 -15.20
N SER A 418 24.55 4.35 -14.75
CA SER A 418 25.85 4.88 -14.30
C SER A 418 26.96 4.60 -15.32
N PRO A 419 27.31 5.54 -16.24
CA PRO A 419 28.29 5.26 -17.28
C PRO A 419 29.73 5.17 -16.74
N GLY A 420 30.54 4.30 -17.34
CA GLY A 420 31.95 4.08 -16.99
C GLY A 420 32.21 3.06 -15.88
N ARG A 421 31.17 2.41 -15.34
CA ARG A 421 31.32 1.26 -14.43
C ARG A 421 31.39 -0.02 -15.28
N VAL A 422 32.53 -0.25 -15.93
CA VAL A 422 32.83 -1.56 -16.53
C VAL A 422 32.93 -2.56 -15.38
N VAL A 423 32.05 -3.54 -15.37
CA VAL A 423 32.19 -4.72 -14.51
C VAL A 423 33.35 -5.52 -15.09
N ASN A 424 34.52 -5.47 -14.45
CA ASN A 424 35.60 -6.39 -14.80
C ASN A 424 35.18 -7.80 -14.41
N PRO A 425 35.09 -8.76 -15.35
CA PRO A 425 34.92 -10.16 -15.02
C PRO A 425 36.27 -10.70 -14.52
N GLY A 426 36.58 -10.55 -13.24
CA GLY A 426 37.83 -11.10 -12.70
C GLY A 426 38.35 -10.55 -11.37
N ALA A 427 37.69 -9.59 -10.71
CA ALA A 427 38.10 -9.21 -9.36
C ALA A 427 37.67 -10.31 -8.37
N SER A 428 38.65 -11.07 -7.87
CA SER A 428 38.47 -12.12 -6.88
C SER A 428 37.80 -11.59 -5.61
N ILE A 429 36.81 -12.32 -5.15
CA ILE A 429 36.06 -12.13 -3.91
C ILE A 429 37.05 -12.19 -2.72
N GLY A 430 37.27 -11.06 -2.06
CA GLY A 430 37.76 -11.05 -0.69
C GLY A 430 36.62 -11.51 0.23
N SER A 431 36.87 -12.57 0.98
CA SER A 431 35.88 -13.40 1.69
C SER A 431 35.38 -12.85 3.02
N ASP A 432 35.30 -11.53 3.19
CA ASP A 432 34.85 -10.92 4.45
C ASP A 432 33.67 -9.96 4.18
N ALA A 433 32.47 -10.52 4.00
CA ALA A 433 31.22 -9.76 3.93
C ALA A 433 30.15 -10.43 4.80
N ALA A 434 30.03 -9.96 6.04
CA ALA A 434 28.98 -10.35 6.98
C ALA A 434 27.63 -9.64 6.72
N ASP A 435 27.61 -8.64 5.84
CA ASP A 435 26.41 -7.91 5.48
C ASP A 435 25.95 -8.38 4.10
N GLY A 436 24.83 -9.11 4.02
CA GLY A 436 24.23 -9.61 2.76
C GLY A 436 23.80 -8.54 1.74
N TYR A 437 24.15 -7.28 1.99
CA TYR A 437 23.98 -6.12 1.12
C TYR A 437 25.31 -5.38 0.84
N GLY A 438 26.43 -6.02 1.20
CA GLY A 438 27.78 -5.52 1.00
C GLY A 438 27.99 -5.12 -0.45
N ASN A 439 28.60 -3.93 -0.63
CA ASN A 439 28.94 -3.29 -1.90
C ASN A 439 28.79 -4.22 -3.11
N ALA A 440 27.57 -4.33 -3.62
CA ALA A 440 27.28 -5.04 -4.84
C ALA A 440 27.85 -4.22 -6.01
N ALA A 441 29.17 -4.29 -6.15
CA ALA A 441 29.79 -4.66 -7.41
C ALA A 441 29.57 -6.16 -7.68
N ALA A 442 28.44 -6.73 -7.22
CA ALA A 442 27.86 -7.90 -7.84
C ALA A 442 27.81 -7.58 -9.32
N SER A 443 28.47 -8.42 -10.11
CA SER A 443 28.57 -8.30 -11.55
C SER A 443 27.22 -7.91 -12.11
N ALA A 444 27.06 -6.64 -12.50
CA ALA A 444 25.85 -6.22 -13.18
C ALA A 444 25.67 -7.18 -14.35
N PRO A 445 24.47 -7.77 -14.53
CA PRO A 445 24.25 -8.69 -15.64
C PRO A 445 24.67 -7.98 -16.93
N PRO A 446 25.29 -8.70 -17.89
CA PRO A 446 25.66 -8.10 -19.16
C PRO A 446 24.44 -7.40 -19.76
N LEU A 447 24.69 -6.22 -20.36
CA LEU A 447 23.66 -5.46 -21.07
C LEU A 447 22.94 -6.40 -22.05
N SER A 448 21.68 -6.71 -21.77
CA SER A 448 20.82 -7.55 -22.61
C SER A 448 19.63 -6.73 -23.11
N ALA A 449 19.03 -7.13 -24.22
CA ALA A 449 17.91 -6.36 -24.77
C ALA A 449 16.68 -6.45 -23.87
N ALA A 450 16.44 -7.60 -23.22
CA ALA A 450 15.35 -7.73 -22.25
C ALA A 450 15.48 -6.70 -21.11
N LEU A 451 16.69 -6.51 -20.59
CA LEU A 451 16.97 -5.55 -19.53
C LEU A 451 16.83 -4.11 -20.02
N LEU A 452 17.38 -3.77 -21.19
CA LEU A 452 17.25 -2.43 -21.77
C LEU A 452 15.79 -2.09 -22.12
N GLU A 453 15.01 -3.06 -22.59
CA GLU A 453 13.58 -2.86 -22.85
C GLU A 453 12.78 -2.65 -21.57
N SER A 454 13.14 -3.33 -20.48
CA SER A 454 12.47 -3.15 -19.18
C SER A 454 12.63 -1.75 -18.59
N ILE A 455 13.66 -1.00 -19.01
CA ILE A 455 13.96 0.36 -18.55
C ILE A 455 13.74 1.40 -19.66
N ALA A 456 13.31 0.97 -20.85
CA ALA A 456 13.16 1.83 -22.01
C ALA A 456 12.07 2.89 -21.81
N SER A 457 11.07 2.63 -20.96
CA SER A 457 10.05 3.61 -20.58
C SER A 457 10.64 4.81 -19.84
N ASP A 458 11.76 4.61 -19.15
CA ASP A 458 12.34 5.57 -18.20
C ASP A 458 13.50 6.37 -18.81
N MET A 459 13.80 6.12 -20.10
CA MET A 459 14.90 6.73 -20.83
C MET A 459 14.42 7.24 -22.19
N PRO A 460 14.95 8.37 -22.69
CA PRO A 460 14.74 8.78 -24.08
C PRO A 460 15.04 7.64 -25.04
N GLY A 461 14.14 7.44 -26.01
CA GLY A 461 14.27 6.43 -27.05
C GLY A 461 14.35 7.06 -28.43
N ALA A 462 15.10 6.46 -29.34
CA ALA A 462 15.10 6.79 -30.77
C ALA A 462 15.04 5.51 -31.60
N GLU A 463 14.27 5.53 -32.69
CA GLU A 463 14.22 4.44 -33.65
C GLU A 463 15.03 4.82 -34.89
N VAL A 464 15.98 3.98 -35.28
CA VAL A 464 16.90 4.25 -36.41
C VAL A 464 17.02 3.01 -37.29
N PRO A 465 16.86 3.12 -38.62
CA PRO A 465 17.00 1.98 -39.53
C PRO A 465 18.39 1.34 -39.47
N ARG A 466 18.49 0.00 -39.55
CA ARG A 466 19.78 -0.73 -39.47
C ARG A 466 20.87 -0.19 -40.38
N GLY A 467 20.55 0.12 -41.65
CA GLY A 467 21.50 0.66 -42.62
C GLY A 467 22.03 2.06 -42.29
N GLN A 468 21.45 2.74 -41.30
CA GLN A 468 21.89 4.04 -40.80
C GLN A 468 22.61 3.96 -39.44
N VAL A 469 22.66 2.77 -38.85
CA VAL A 469 23.32 2.49 -37.57
C VAL A 469 24.64 1.80 -37.82
N VAL A 470 24.61 0.65 -38.48
CA VAL A 470 25.79 -0.17 -38.75
C VAL A 470 26.67 0.53 -39.77
N GLY A 471 27.95 0.74 -39.43
CA GLY A 471 28.91 1.48 -40.26
C GLY A 471 28.84 3.01 -40.11
N ALA A 472 27.85 3.55 -39.40
CA ALA A 472 27.83 4.97 -39.07
C ALA A 472 28.83 5.28 -37.94
N SER A 473 29.40 6.50 -37.96
CA SER A 473 30.21 6.97 -36.82
C SER A 473 29.33 7.19 -35.59
N VAL A 474 29.87 6.93 -34.39
CA VAL A 474 29.16 7.20 -33.13
C VAL A 474 28.73 8.67 -33.05
N VAL A 475 29.55 9.60 -33.55
CA VAL A 475 29.24 11.04 -33.66
C VAL A 475 27.95 11.28 -34.44
N GLU A 476 27.79 10.61 -35.58
CA GLU A 476 26.60 10.76 -36.42
C GLU A 476 25.38 10.12 -35.77
N LEU A 477 25.55 8.96 -35.14
CA LEU A 477 24.47 8.28 -34.43
C LEU A 477 23.96 9.12 -33.24
N MET A 478 24.86 9.76 -32.47
CA MET A 478 24.48 10.65 -31.36
C MET A 478 23.63 11.84 -31.82
N VAL A 479 23.90 12.40 -33.00
CA VAL A 479 23.11 13.51 -33.54
C VAL A 479 21.79 13.00 -34.11
N ARG A 480 21.81 11.90 -34.88
CA ARG A 480 20.60 11.31 -35.48
C ARG A 480 19.59 10.86 -34.43
N ALA A 481 20.06 10.24 -33.37
CA ALA A 481 19.22 9.83 -32.26
C ALA A 481 18.70 11.05 -31.46
N GLY A 482 19.30 12.24 -31.59
CA GLY A 482 18.92 13.45 -30.88
C GLY A 482 19.62 13.67 -29.53
N LEU A 483 20.71 12.93 -29.25
CA LEU A 483 21.46 13.03 -27.99
C LEU A 483 22.25 14.34 -27.91
N GLN A 484 22.72 14.83 -29.05
CA GLN A 484 23.51 16.05 -29.22
C GLN A 484 22.97 16.87 -30.39
N LYS A 485 23.09 18.21 -30.32
CA LYS A 485 22.49 19.09 -31.35
C LYS A 485 23.32 19.17 -32.62
N SER A 486 24.63 18.87 -32.54
CA SER A 486 25.53 18.92 -33.71
C SER A 486 26.68 17.92 -33.63
N LYS A 487 27.26 17.59 -34.79
CA LYS A 487 28.44 16.70 -34.90
C LYS A 487 29.65 17.27 -34.14
N ASN A 488 29.80 18.60 -34.09
CA ASN A 488 30.90 19.25 -33.37
C ASN A 488 30.75 19.14 -31.84
N GLU A 489 29.52 19.24 -31.32
CA GLU A 489 29.26 19.00 -29.89
C GLU A 489 29.57 17.55 -29.50
N ALA A 490 29.14 16.58 -30.30
CA ALA A 490 29.43 15.16 -30.07
C ALA A 490 30.94 14.86 -30.10
N ARG A 491 31.70 15.40 -31.07
CA ARG A 491 33.17 15.27 -31.10
C ARG A 491 33.84 15.89 -29.87
N ARG A 492 33.41 17.09 -29.48
CA ARG A 492 33.91 17.74 -28.25
C ARG A 492 33.64 16.88 -27.02
N LEU A 493 32.47 16.23 -26.96
CA LEU A 493 32.12 15.33 -25.88
C LEU A 493 33.03 14.10 -25.83
N ILE A 494 33.34 13.49 -26.98
CA ILE A 494 34.30 12.38 -27.10
C ILE A 494 35.69 12.81 -26.60
N ARG A 495 36.22 13.95 -27.07
CA ARG A 495 37.52 14.48 -26.62
C ARG A 495 37.58 14.72 -25.12
N ASN A 496 36.48 15.16 -24.53
CA ASN A 496 36.36 15.41 -23.09
C ASN A 496 36.09 14.10 -22.29
N GLY A 497 36.10 12.92 -22.92
CA GLY A 497 35.84 11.64 -22.28
C GLY A 497 34.40 11.44 -21.80
N GLY A 498 33.46 12.19 -22.37
CA GLY A 498 32.06 12.24 -21.96
C GLY A 498 31.12 11.40 -22.80
N ALA A 499 31.57 10.74 -23.86
CA ALA A 499 30.71 9.92 -24.72
C ALA A 499 30.87 8.43 -24.42
N TYR A 500 29.75 7.70 -24.39
CA TYR A 500 29.73 6.26 -24.15
C TYR A 500 28.79 5.54 -25.12
N LEU A 501 29.21 4.34 -25.54
CA LEU A 501 28.43 3.38 -26.31
C LEU A 501 28.35 2.10 -25.48
N ASN A 502 27.15 1.62 -25.16
CA ASN A 502 26.93 0.43 -24.32
C ASN A 502 27.71 0.47 -22.99
N ASN A 503 27.75 1.64 -22.36
CA ASN A 503 28.54 1.96 -21.16
C ASN A 503 30.08 1.89 -21.30
N GLU A 504 30.60 1.60 -22.49
CA GLU A 504 32.01 1.73 -22.81
C GLU A 504 32.34 3.14 -23.28
N ARG A 505 33.45 3.71 -22.79
CA ARG A 505 33.86 5.06 -23.17
C ARG A 505 34.35 5.08 -24.61
N VAL A 506 33.80 5.98 -25.40
CA VAL A 506 34.26 6.24 -26.76
C VAL A 506 35.41 7.25 -26.70
N THR A 507 36.59 6.82 -27.12
CA THR A 507 37.83 7.64 -27.12
C THR A 507 38.20 8.15 -28.51
N ASP A 508 37.74 7.48 -29.57
CA ASP A 508 38.03 7.82 -30.96
C ASP A 508 36.82 8.51 -31.63
N GLU A 509 37.05 9.71 -32.19
CA GLU A 509 36.04 10.48 -32.91
C GLU A 509 35.57 9.79 -34.20
N SER A 510 36.39 8.89 -34.74
CA SER A 510 36.11 8.12 -35.96
C SER A 510 35.52 6.73 -35.68
N ARG A 511 35.28 6.37 -34.40
CA ARG A 511 34.69 5.08 -34.03
C ARG A 511 33.37 4.85 -34.78
N SER A 512 33.34 3.79 -35.58
CA SER A 512 32.14 3.27 -36.22
C SER A 512 31.40 2.30 -35.30
N VAL A 513 30.10 2.20 -35.50
CA VAL A 513 29.25 1.17 -34.87
C VAL A 513 29.30 -0.09 -35.73
N HIS A 514 29.64 -1.22 -35.12
CA HIS A 514 29.71 -2.53 -35.76
C HIS A 514 28.56 -3.43 -35.32
N GLU A 515 28.35 -4.53 -36.04
CA GLU A 515 27.30 -5.51 -35.72
C GLU A 515 27.44 -6.09 -34.31
N ALA A 516 28.68 -6.29 -33.85
CA ALA A 516 28.98 -6.78 -32.50
C ALA A 516 28.64 -5.77 -31.40
N ASP A 517 28.49 -4.48 -31.74
CA ASP A 517 28.05 -3.48 -30.77
C ASP A 517 26.53 -3.57 -30.54
N LEU A 518 25.76 -4.24 -31.40
CA LEU A 518 24.31 -4.37 -31.24
C LEU A 518 23.96 -5.35 -30.13
N ILE A 519 23.27 -4.87 -29.10
CA ILE A 519 22.77 -5.70 -28.00
C ILE A 519 21.57 -6.51 -28.52
N ASP A 520 21.70 -7.84 -28.47
CA ASP A 520 20.81 -8.83 -29.09
C ASP A 520 20.44 -8.49 -30.56
N GLY A 521 21.36 -7.84 -31.28
CA GLY A 521 21.20 -7.49 -32.69
C GLY A 521 20.17 -6.39 -32.99
N ARG A 522 19.61 -5.72 -31.97
CA ARG A 522 18.48 -4.79 -32.12
C ARG A 522 18.52 -3.52 -31.26
N LEU A 523 19.41 -3.38 -30.28
CA LEU A 523 19.50 -2.19 -29.42
C LEU A 523 20.92 -1.64 -29.29
N LEU A 524 21.02 -0.34 -29.02
CA LEU A 524 22.24 0.35 -28.58
C LEU A 524 21.92 1.32 -27.45
N LEU A 525 22.85 1.48 -26.51
CA LEU A 525 22.77 2.48 -25.46
C LEU A 525 23.81 3.58 -25.69
N LEU A 526 23.34 4.82 -25.92
CA LEU A 526 24.22 5.98 -26.01
C LEU A 526 24.14 6.81 -24.73
N ALA A 527 25.29 7.34 -24.29
CA ALA A 527 25.30 8.29 -23.17
C ALA A 527 26.20 9.49 -23.43
N ALA A 528 25.72 10.65 -22.95
CA ALA A 528 26.43 11.90 -22.90
C ALA A 528 26.62 12.33 -21.43
N GLY A 529 27.80 12.09 -20.89
CA GLY A 529 28.13 12.27 -19.48
C GLY A 529 27.37 11.29 -18.58
N LYS A 530 27.19 11.65 -17.31
CA LYS A 530 26.60 10.75 -16.29
C LYS A 530 25.07 10.65 -16.34
N LYS A 531 24.38 11.70 -16.80
CA LYS A 531 22.92 11.83 -16.65
C LYS A 531 22.13 11.73 -17.95
N ASN A 532 22.73 12.03 -19.10
CA ASN A 532 22.01 12.07 -20.37
C ASN A 532 22.23 10.75 -21.12
N LYS A 533 21.19 9.95 -21.27
CA LYS A 533 21.24 8.63 -21.91
C LYS A 533 20.09 8.47 -22.89
N MET A 534 20.31 7.62 -23.89
CA MET A 534 19.31 7.30 -24.86
C MET A 534 19.44 5.87 -25.37
N LEU A 535 18.30 5.20 -25.43
CA LEU A 535 18.17 3.88 -26.02
C LEU A 535 17.84 4.02 -27.51
N VAL A 536 18.68 3.45 -28.37
CA VAL A 536 18.46 3.42 -29.81
C VAL A 536 17.94 2.04 -30.20
N ARG A 537 16.73 1.99 -30.76
CA ARG A 537 16.11 0.79 -31.33
C ARG A 537 16.46 0.70 -32.81
N VAL A 538 17.08 -0.40 -33.19
CA VAL A 538 17.50 -0.64 -34.57
C VAL A 538 16.39 -1.39 -35.30
N LEU A 539 15.82 -0.75 -36.33
CA LEU A 539 14.73 -1.28 -37.15
C LEU A 539 15.23 -2.09 -38.34
#